data_AF-H2FTZ2-F1
#
_entry.id   AF-H2FTZ2-F1
#
_cell.length_a   1.000
_cell.length_b   1.000
_cell.length_c   1.000
_cell.angle_alpha   90.00
_cell.angle_beta   90.00
_cell.angle_gamma   90.00
#
_symmetry.space_group_name_H-M   'P 1'
#
loop_
_entity.id
_entity.type
_entity.pdbx_description
1 polymer ?
#
loop_
_entity_poly.entity_id
_entity_poly.type
_entity_poly.pdbx_seq_one_letter_code
_entity_poly.pdbx_strand_id
1 'polypeptide(L)'
;MPLLVFSNSLGTDLRVWDPLLPLLASRFRFLRYDMRGHGLSDCPPAPYHIDDHINDLIGLLEQLNLGQVTLCGLSVGGIVAQGVAARRPDLVDALILCDTAHKIGPAQGWEDRIRAIREGGIESIADAVMERWFATEFRTRRPLELARWRNMLVRTPTEGYVGTCAAIRDADLTESASRLTQPTLCLVGDQDGATPPELVKSTASLIPGSRFEMIEGAGHLPCVEQPAALAERITDFLTSQTPPDRFEQGMKVRRSVLGNAHVDRAEARKTAFDEPFQTFITEGAWGSVWSRPGLSKRDRSLLTIALMAALGHEEELAMHIRATRNTGASKAEVQETLLHIAVYAGVPFSNIAFRIAKEVYSELEHHKEP
;
A
#
# COMPACT_ATOMS: atom_id res chain seq x y z
N MET A 1 13.53 1.81 3.82
CA MET A 1 12.19 1.50 4.39
C MET A 1 11.31 2.73 4.26
N PRO A 2 10.10 2.59 3.70
CA PRO A 2 9.13 3.68 3.60
C PRO A 2 8.84 4.29 4.98
N LEU A 3 8.53 5.58 5.02
CA LEU A 3 8.28 6.34 6.25
C LEU A 3 6.77 6.59 6.38
N LEU A 4 6.18 6.07 7.46
CA LEU A 4 4.81 6.36 7.85
C LEU A 4 4.83 7.47 8.90
N VAL A 5 4.07 8.53 8.67
CA VAL A 5 3.91 9.65 9.59
C VAL A 5 2.51 9.59 10.17
N PHE A 6 2.41 9.49 11.48
CA PHE A 6 1.14 9.33 12.18
C PHE A 6 0.61 10.64 12.74
N SER A 7 -0.66 10.96 12.47
CA SER A 7 -1.38 12.11 13.02
C SER A 7 -2.56 11.64 13.88
N ASN A 8 -2.62 12.12 15.11
CA ASN A 8 -3.45 11.54 16.18
C ASN A 8 -4.93 11.96 16.10
N SER A 9 -5.75 11.29 16.92
CA SER A 9 -7.13 11.70 17.18
C SER A 9 -7.19 12.83 18.22
N LEU A 10 -8.31 13.54 18.27
CA LEU A 10 -8.58 14.59 19.27
C LEU A 10 -8.57 13.98 20.67
N GLY A 11 -7.86 14.59 21.62
CA GLY A 11 -7.79 14.09 23.00
C GLY A 11 -6.92 12.85 23.17
N THR A 12 -6.11 12.50 22.17
CA THR A 12 -5.05 11.50 22.30
C THR A 12 -3.67 12.12 22.08
N ASP A 13 -2.64 11.37 22.43
CA ASP A 13 -1.24 11.68 22.12
C ASP A 13 -0.61 10.57 21.27
N LEU A 14 0.66 10.73 20.90
CA LEU A 14 1.38 9.83 20.00
C LEU A 14 1.40 8.36 20.44
N ARG A 15 1.08 8.06 21.72
CA ARG A 15 1.01 6.70 22.26
C ARG A 15 -0.24 5.94 21.82
N VAL A 16 -1.22 6.61 21.22
CA VAL A 16 -2.39 5.93 20.60
C VAL A 16 -1.98 4.89 19.54
N TRP A 17 -0.79 5.07 18.96
CA TRP A 17 -0.21 4.19 17.95
C TRP A 17 0.63 3.05 18.52
N ASP A 18 1.00 3.07 19.80
CA ASP A 18 1.90 2.08 20.41
C ASP A 18 1.50 0.62 20.16
N PRO A 19 0.20 0.23 20.20
CA PRO A 19 -0.19 -1.16 19.92
C PRO A 19 0.05 -1.58 18.46
N LEU A 20 0.04 -0.63 17.53
CA LEU A 20 0.18 -0.87 16.09
C LEU A 20 1.64 -1.01 15.66
N LEU A 21 2.55 -0.18 16.18
CA LEU A 21 3.91 -0.04 15.64
C LEU A 21 4.73 -1.34 15.60
N PRO A 22 4.72 -2.21 16.64
CA PRO A 22 5.50 -3.44 16.63
C PRO A 22 5.12 -4.38 15.47
N LEU A 23 3.87 -4.32 15.00
CA LEU A 23 3.35 -5.15 13.92
C LEU A 23 3.83 -4.68 12.53
N LEU A 24 4.23 -3.40 12.43
CA LEU A 24 4.69 -2.77 11.19
C LEU A 24 6.21 -2.58 11.14
N ALA A 25 6.90 -2.70 12.29
CA ALA A 25 8.29 -2.28 12.48
C ALA A 25 9.32 -3.01 11.59
N SER A 26 8.99 -4.21 11.10
CA SER A 26 9.86 -4.96 10.19
C SER A 26 9.91 -4.40 8.77
N ARG A 27 8.95 -3.55 8.38
CA ARG A 27 8.78 -3.06 6.99
C ARG A 27 8.86 -1.55 6.87
N PHE A 28 8.48 -0.83 7.92
CA PHE A 28 8.30 0.61 7.90
C PHE A 28 9.10 1.32 8.99
N ARG A 29 9.49 2.57 8.71
CA ARG A 29 9.96 3.52 9.73
C ARG A 29 8.80 4.44 10.09
N PHE A 30 8.86 5.02 11.29
CA PHE A 30 7.75 5.81 11.82
C PHE A 30 8.21 7.19 12.26
N LEU A 31 7.41 8.20 11.94
CA LEU A 31 7.41 9.49 12.62
C LEU A 31 6.08 9.62 13.36
N ARG A 32 6.15 10.00 14.63
CA ARG A 32 4.98 10.35 15.44
C ARG A 32 5.25 11.67 16.12
N TYR A 33 4.19 12.41 16.38
CA TYR A 33 4.24 13.69 17.06
C TYR A 33 2.97 13.90 17.87
N ASP A 34 3.05 14.76 18.88
CA ASP A 34 1.86 15.26 19.56
C ASP A 34 1.36 16.50 18.81
N MET A 35 0.07 16.51 18.46
CA MET A 35 -0.54 17.68 17.81
C MET A 35 -0.51 18.88 18.77
N ARG A 36 -0.52 20.11 18.25
CA ARG A 36 -0.68 21.30 19.10
C ARG A 36 -1.82 21.12 20.11
N GLY A 37 -1.59 21.51 21.35
CA GLY A 37 -2.54 21.36 22.44
C GLY A 37 -2.74 19.95 22.98
N HIS A 38 -1.93 18.97 22.55
CA HIS A 38 -2.02 17.58 22.97
C HIS A 38 -0.69 17.06 23.52
N GLY A 39 -0.77 16.01 24.33
CA GLY A 39 0.40 15.29 24.85
C GLY A 39 1.44 16.21 25.50
N LEU A 40 2.65 16.19 24.96
CA LEU A 40 3.79 17.01 25.40
C LEU A 40 4.07 18.21 24.48
N SER A 41 3.26 18.45 23.46
CA SER A 41 3.37 19.63 22.61
C SER A 41 2.83 20.89 23.27
N ASP A 42 3.28 22.04 22.79
CA ASP A 42 2.80 23.35 23.26
C ASP A 42 1.28 23.48 23.11
N CYS A 43 0.67 24.21 24.04
CA CYS A 43 -0.77 24.46 24.09
C CYS A 43 -1.05 25.97 23.99
N PRO A 44 -1.01 26.54 22.76
CA PRO A 44 -1.38 27.94 22.57
C PRO A 44 -2.87 28.19 22.89
N PRO A 45 -3.29 29.45 23.10
CA PRO A 45 -4.70 29.75 23.34
C PRO A 45 -5.60 29.39 22.14
N ALA A 46 -6.80 28.86 22.42
CA ALA A 46 -7.85 28.64 21.43
C ALA A 46 -8.46 29.98 20.92
N PRO A 47 -9.17 30.01 19.77
CA PRO A 47 -9.47 28.89 18.86
C PRO A 47 -8.32 28.54 17.91
N TYR A 48 -8.30 27.31 17.42
CA TYR A 48 -7.42 26.90 16.31
C TYR A 48 -8.23 26.79 15.02
N HIS A 49 -7.54 26.91 13.89
CA HIS A 49 -8.05 26.56 12.57
C HIS A 49 -7.43 25.24 12.08
N ILE A 50 -8.10 24.53 11.17
CA ILE A 50 -7.53 23.29 10.62
C ILE A 50 -6.19 23.54 9.91
N ASP A 51 -6.04 24.72 9.32
CA ASP A 51 -4.80 25.17 8.68
C ASP A 51 -3.62 25.25 9.64
N ASP A 52 -3.85 25.52 10.91
CA ASP A 52 -2.79 25.53 11.92
C ASP A 52 -2.19 24.14 12.09
N HIS A 53 -3.03 23.11 12.19
CA HIS A 53 -2.59 21.72 12.30
C HIS A 53 -1.93 21.21 11.00
N ILE A 54 -2.44 21.62 9.84
CA ILE A 54 -1.84 21.29 8.53
C ILE A 54 -0.44 21.92 8.41
N ASN A 55 -0.30 23.19 8.79
CA ASN A 55 0.97 23.91 8.73
C ASN A 55 1.99 23.36 9.74
N ASP A 56 1.56 22.90 10.92
CA ASP A 56 2.45 22.22 11.87
C ASP A 56 3.05 20.95 11.27
N LEU A 57 2.22 20.11 10.63
CA LEU A 57 2.71 18.87 10.03
C LEU A 57 3.61 19.15 8.83
N ILE A 58 3.24 20.08 7.94
CA ILE A 58 4.11 20.51 6.83
C ILE A 58 5.45 21.01 7.37
N GLY A 59 5.42 21.91 8.35
CA GLY A 59 6.63 22.46 8.96
C GLY A 59 7.51 21.37 9.58
N LEU A 60 6.92 20.39 10.27
CA LEU A 60 7.67 19.26 10.82
C LEU A 60 8.35 18.42 9.72
N LEU A 61 7.63 18.11 8.63
CA LEU A 61 8.19 17.34 7.51
C LEU A 61 9.36 18.07 6.84
N GLU A 62 9.23 19.38 6.64
CA GLU A 62 10.25 20.23 6.05
C GLU A 62 11.48 20.40 6.96
N GLN A 63 11.27 20.64 8.25
CA GLN A 63 12.37 20.79 9.22
C GLN A 63 13.22 19.53 9.34
N LEU A 64 12.58 18.36 9.24
CA LEU A 64 13.27 17.07 9.24
C LEU A 64 13.85 16.70 7.86
N ASN A 65 13.62 17.54 6.85
CA ASN A 65 14.04 17.33 5.46
C ASN A 65 13.70 15.92 4.95
N LEU A 66 12.46 15.50 5.24
CA LEU A 66 11.95 14.21 4.80
C LEU A 66 11.57 14.30 3.33
N GLY A 67 11.87 13.25 2.56
CA GLY A 67 11.33 13.10 1.21
C GLY A 67 9.83 12.82 1.24
N GLN A 68 9.30 12.18 0.20
CA GLN A 68 7.90 11.76 0.21
C GLN A 68 7.64 10.77 1.37
N VAL A 69 6.49 10.96 2.02
CA VAL A 69 6.03 10.16 3.16
C VAL A 69 4.61 9.65 2.95
N THR A 70 4.30 8.53 3.59
CA THR A 70 2.93 8.05 3.72
C THR A 70 2.32 8.67 4.97
N LEU A 71 1.21 9.39 4.84
CA LEU A 71 0.51 9.96 5.99
C LEU A 71 -0.57 8.99 6.47
N CYS A 72 -0.53 8.63 7.74
CA CYS A 72 -1.56 7.85 8.43
C CYS A 72 -2.25 8.73 9.47
N GLY A 73 -3.49 9.13 9.18
CA GLY A 73 -4.25 10.05 10.02
C GLY A 73 -5.46 9.37 10.63
N LEU A 74 -5.64 9.54 11.94
CA LEU A 74 -6.81 9.06 12.68
C LEU A 74 -7.74 10.22 13.03
N SER A 75 -9.02 10.16 12.68
CA SER A 75 -10.00 11.21 13.03
C SER A 75 -9.55 12.60 12.55
N VAL A 76 -9.46 13.61 13.43
CA VAL A 76 -8.90 14.91 13.06
C VAL A 76 -7.51 14.82 12.41
N GLY A 77 -6.69 13.84 12.78
CA GLY A 77 -5.41 13.57 12.11
C GLY A 77 -5.59 13.15 10.64
N GLY A 78 -6.70 12.50 10.31
CA GLY A 78 -7.10 12.21 8.93
C GLY A 78 -7.56 13.44 8.15
N ILE A 79 -8.22 14.41 8.80
CA ILE A 79 -8.49 15.73 8.20
C ILE A 79 -7.16 16.45 7.90
N VAL A 80 -6.23 16.46 8.85
CA VAL A 80 -4.90 17.05 8.68
C VAL A 80 -4.16 16.39 7.52
N ALA A 81 -4.13 15.06 7.44
CA ALA A 81 -3.47 14.33 6.36
C ALA A 81 -4.04 14.67 4.97
N GLN A 82 -5.38 14.75 4.84
CA GLN A 82 -6.03 15.21 3.61
C GLN A 82 -5.60 16.64 3.24
N GLY A 83 -5.58 17.54 4.22
CA GLY A 83 -5.18 18.93 4.03
C GLY A 83 -3.71 19.08 3.59
N VAL A 84 -2.79 18.31 4.17
CA VAL A 84 -1.38 18.28 3.77
C VAL A 84 -1.25 17.77 2.33
N ALA A 85 -1.89 16.65 2.00
CA ALA A 85 -1.82 16.08 0.64
C ALA A 85 -2.42 17.00 -0.44
N ALA A 86 -3.46 17.76 -0.10
CA ALA A 86 -4.04 18.74 -1.00
C ALA A 86 -3.14 19.97 -1.22
N ARG A 87 -2.41 20.41 -0.19
CA ARG A 87 -1.57 21.62 -0.23
C ARG A 87 -0.15 21.36 -0.72
N ARG A 88 0.41 20.20 -0.35
CA ARG A 88 1.78 19.77 -0.61
C ARG A 88 1.81 18.34 -1.14
N PRO A 89 1.22 18.10 -2.32
CA PRO A 89 1.22 16.76 -2.93
C PRO A 89 2.63 16.24 -3.21
N ASP A 90 3.62 17.13 -3.33
CA ASP A 90 5.03 16.80 -3.46
C ASP A 90 5.62 16.10 -2.23
N LEU A 91 5.04 16.28 -1.05
CA LEU A 91 5.49 15.66 0.20
C LEU A 91 4.84 14.31 0.51
N VAL A 92 3.78 13.91 -0.21
CA VAL A 92 2.93 12.77 0.17
C VAL A 92 2.89 11.72 -0.94
N ASP A 93 3.32 10.48 -0.65
CA ASP A 93 3.25 9.37 -1.60
C ASP A 93 1.92 8.61 -1.54
N ALA A 94 1.35 8.44 -0.35
CA ALA A 94 0.09 7.75 -0.11
C ALA A 94 -0.60 8.25 1.17
N LEU A 95 -1.91 8.00 1.26
CA LEU A 95 -2.75 8.34 2.40
C LEU A 95 -3.38 7.09 3.02
N ILE A 96 -3.34 7.02 4.34
CA ILE A 96 -4.12 6.08 5.15
C ILE A 96 -5.01 6.92 6.07
N LEU A 97 -6.31 6.86 5.85
CA LEU A 97 -7.33 7.67 6.50
C LEU A 97 -8.17 6.76 7.41
N CYS A 98 -7.85 6.71 8.70
CA CYS A 98 -8.54 5.91 9.69
C CYS A 98 -9.61 6.74 10.40
N ASP A 99 -10.84 6.24 10.44
CA ASP A 99 -11.94 6.74 11.29
C ASP A 99 -12.04 8.27 11.20
N THR A 100 -12.10 8.76 9.96
CA THR A 100 -12.05 10.19 9.62
C THR A 100 -13.02 10.50 8.50
N ALA A 101 -13.28 11.78 8.28
CA ALA A 101 -14.09 12.22 7.16
C ALA A 101 -13.53 13.46 6.45
N HIS A 102 -14.11 13.78 5.29
CA HIS A 102 -13.92 15.08 4.64
C HIS A 102 -14.57 16.23 5.44
N LYS A 103 -15.55 15.90 6.29
CA LYS A 103 -16.23 16.81 7.23
C LYS A 103 -16.81 16.00 8.38
N ILE A 104 -16.53 16.38 9.63
CA ILE A 104 -16.95 15.61 10.81
C ILE A 104 -18.00 16.40 11.59
N GLY A 105 -19.23 15.89 11.63
CA GLY A 105 -20.32 16.42 12.43
C GLY A 105 -20.85 17.81 12.01
N PRO A 106 -22.04 18.19 12.46
CA PRO A 106 -22.52 19.56 12.30
C PRO A 106 -21.82 20.49 13.30
N ALA A 107 -21.66 21.76 12.92
CA ALA A 107 -21.00 22.77 13.75
C ALA A 107 -21.59 22.86 15.17
N GLN A 108 -22.91 22.73 15.31
CA GLN A 108 -23.61 22.77 16.60
C GLN A 108 -23.11 21.72 17.59
N GLY A 109 -22.81 20.50 17.11
CA GLY A 109 -22.31 19.43 17.99
C GLY A 109 -20.94 19.76 18.59
N TRP A 110 -20.10 20.47 17.85
CA TRP A 110 -18.82 20.95 18.35
C TRP A 110 -18.98 22.14 19.30
N GLU A 111 -19.90 23.06 19.02
CA GLU A 111 -20.23 24.18 19.94
C GLU A 111 -20.73 23.67 21.30
N ASP A 112 -21.64 22.70 21.30
CA ASP A 112 -22.18 22.12 22.53
C ASP A 112 -21.08 21.39 23.32
N ARG A 113 -20.18 20.69 22.62
CA ARG A 113 -19.01 20.06 23.23
C ARG A 113 -18.05 21.10 23.83
N ILE A 114 -17.75 22.19 23.12
CA ILE A 114 -16.91 23.28 23.62
C ILE A 114 -17.52 23.89 24.87
N ARG A 115 -18.83 24.19 24.86
CA ARG A 115 -19.56 24.73 26.02
C ARG A 115 -19.46 23.80 27.23
N ALA A 116 -19.77 22.51 27.06
CA ALA A 116 -19.69 21.53 28.13
C ALA A 116 -18.30 21.46 28.77
N ILE A 117 -17.24 21.49 27.96
CA ILE A 117 -15.86 21.48 28.45
C ILE A 117 -15.48 22.78 29.15
N ARG A 118 -15.95 23.93 28.65
CA ARG A 118 -15.70 25.24 29.30
C ARG A 118 -16.36 25.31 30.68
N GLU A 119 -17.51 24.67 30.86
CA GLU A 119 -18.24 24.64 32.13
C GLU A 119 -17.73 23.56 33.10
N GLY A 120 -17.46 22.35 32.60
CA GLY A 120 -17.21 21.15 33.41
C GLY A 120 -15.86 20.47 33.20
N GLY A 121 -14.96 21.08 32.41
CA GLY A 121 -13.70 20.46 32.00
C GLY A 121 -13.89 19.27 31.07
N ILE A 122 -12.79 18.62 30.65
CA ILE A 122 -12.86 17.45 29.76
C ILE A 122 -13.54 16.25 30.45
N GLU A 123 -13.43 16.16 31.78
CA GLU A 123 -14.09 15.14 32.58
C GLU A 123 -15.60 15.06 32.30
N SER A 124 -16.25 16.21 32.04
CA SER A 124 -17.70 16.30 31.75
C SER A 124 -18.15 15.53 30.51
N ILE A 125 -17.24 15.28 29.55
CA ILE A 125 -17.56 14.57 28.30
C ILE A 125 -16.93 13.19 28.24
N ALA A 126 -16.13 12.80 29.23
CA ALA A 126 -15.23 11.66 29.13
C ALA A 126 -15.97 10.33 28.89
N ASP A 127 -17.05 10.07 29.63
CA ASP A 127 -17.80 8.81 29.51
C ASP A 127 -18.49 8.70 28.14
N ALA A 128 -19.07 9.81 27.66
CA ALA A 128 -19.68 9.89 26.33
C ALA A 128 -18.65 9.80 25.20
N VAL A 129 -17.39 10.17 25.44
CA VAL A 129 -16.29 9.95 24.49
C VAL A 129 -15.85 8.49 24.50
N MET A 130 -15.70 7.87 25.68
CA MET A 130 -15.36 6.44 25.76
C MET A 130 -16.38 5.55 25.06
N GLU A 131 -17.68 5.86 25.19
CA GLU A 131 -18.74 5.14 24.48
C GLU A 131 -18.65 5.29 22.95
N ARG A 132 -18.29 6.48 22.46
CA ARG A 132 -18.10 6.72 21.02
C ARG A 132 -16.80 6.13 20.48
N TRP A 133 -15.76 6.06 21.31
CA TRP A 133 -14.44 5.63 20.88
C TRP A 133 -14.27 4.12 20.80
N PHE A 134 -14.88 3.39 21.71
CA PHE A 134 -14.57 1.97 21.90
C PHE A 134 -15.80 1.09 21.68
N ALA A 135 -15.59 -0.02 20.95
CA ALA A 135 -16.59 -1.05 20.75
C ALA A 135 -17.11 -1.57 22.09
N THR A 136 -18.36 -2.03 22.09
CA THR A 136 -19.02 -2.52 23.32
C THR A 136 -18.23 -3.65 23.97
N GLU A 137 -17.63 -4.53 23.17
CA GLU A 137 -16.78 -5.60 23.66
C GLU A 137 -15.53 -5.07 24.38
N PHE A 138 -14.83 -4.08 23.83
CA PHE A 138 -13.65 -3.50 24.45
C PHE A 138 -14.00 -2.89 25.81
N ARG A 139 -15.08 -2.11 25.86
CA ARG A 139 -15.54 -1.44 27.08
C ARG A 139 -15.92 -2.43 28.19
N THR A 140 -16.50 -3.56 27.83
CA THR A 140 -16.96 -4.59 28.79
C THR A 140 -15.87 -5.56 29.22
N ARG A 141 -15.00 -5.99 28.29
CA ARG A 141 -13.97 -7.02 28.56
C ARG A 141 -12.62 -6.45 28.99
N ARG A 142 -12.31 -5.19 28.66
CA ARG A 142 -10.99 -4.57 28.91
C ARG A 142 -11.08 -3.26 29.72
N PRO A 143 -11.78 -3.23 30.87
CA PRO A 143 -12.03 -1.99 31.61
C PRO A 143 -10.75 -1.30 32.14
N LEU A 144 -9.72 -2.06 32.51
CA LEU A 144 -8.44 -1.48 32.93
C LEU A 144 -7.69 -0.81 31.78
N GLU A 145 -7.83 -1.35 30.56
CA GLU A 145 -7.25 -0.74 29.37
C GLU A 145 -8.04 0.52 28.98
N LEU A 146 -9.37 0.44 29.00
CA LEU A 146 -10.26 1.60 28.78
C LEU A 146 -9.92 2.76 29.71
N ALA A 147 -9.67 2.49 31.00
CA ALA A 147 -9.31 3.53 31.97
C ALA A 147 -8.01 4.28 31.59
N ARG A 148 -7.06 3.64 30.90
CA ARG A 148 -5.83 4.30 30.43
C ARG A 148 -6.15 5.34 29.35
N TRP A 149 -7.01 4.99 28.40
CA TRP A 149 -7.43 5.89 27.33
C TRP A 149 -8.31 7.03 27.85
N ARG A 150 -9.17 6.73 28.83
CA ARG A 150 -9.91 7.77 29.55
C ARG A 150 -8.96 8.74 30.25
N ASN A 151 -7.93 8.23 30.94
CA ASN A 151 -6.94 9.06 31.63
C ASN A 151 -6.13 9.92 30.65
N MET A 152 -5.79 9.41 29.46
CA MET A 152 -5.16 10.20 28.40
C MET A 152 -6.07 11.35 27.97
N LEU A 153 -7.34 11.06 27.68
CA LEU A 153 -8.33 12.05 27.30
C LEU A 153 -8.45 13.19 28.33
N VAL A 154 -8.74 12.86 29.59
CA VAL A 154 -9.05 13.87 30.61
C VAL A 154 -7.85 14.67 31.08
N ARG A 155 -6.63 14.22 30.77
CA ARG A 155 -5.39 14.97 30.99
C ARG A 155 -4.99 15.86 29.82
N THR A 156 -5.71 15.82 28.71
CA THR A 156 -5.47 16.74 27.59
C THR A 156 -5.68 18.19 28.07
N PRO A 157 -4.79 19.13 27.73
CA PRO A 157 -5.02 20.54 28.05
C PRO A 157 -6.34 21.05 27.48
N THR A 158 -7.14 21.72 28.32
CA THR A 158 -8.47 22.20 27.93
C THR A 158 -8.45 23.13 26.73
N GLU A 159 -7.52 24.11 26.70
CA GLU A 159 -7.38 25.04 25.55
C GLU A 159 -7.04 24.28 24.26
N GLY A 160 -6.17 23.28 24.35
CA GLY A 160 -5.81 22.44 23.21
C GLY A 160 -7.01 21.68 22.65
N TYR A 161 -7.77 21.02 23.53
CA TYR A 161 -8.92 20.23 23.13
C TYR A 161 -10.02 21.12 22.49
N VAL A 162 -10.36 22.24 23.12
CA VAL A 162 -11.40 23.14 22.59
C VAL A 162 -10.94 23.90 21.35
N GLY A 163 -9.64 24.22 21.25
CA GLY A 163 -9.03 24.77 20.05
C GLY A 163 -9.18 23.84 18.86
N THR A 164 -8.85 22.56 19.03
CA THR A 164 -9.04 21.56 17.98
C THR A 164 -10.51 21.26 17.70
N CYS A 165 -11.41 21.32 18.69
CA CYS A 165 -12.86 21.26 18.44
C CYS A 165 -13.32 22.39 17.50
N ALA A 166 -12.85 23.63 17.71
CA ALA A 166 -13.15 24.74 16.81
C ALA A 166 -12.57 24.51 15.40
N ALA A 167 -11.35 23.97 15.31
CA ALA A 167 -10.75 23.61 14.02
C ALA A 167 -11.60 22.57 13.26
N ILE A 168 -12.10 21.54 13.93
CA ILE A 168 -12.94 20.51 13.29
C ILE A 168 -14.31 21.08 12.92
N ARG A 169 -14.91 21.92 13.77
CA ARG A 169 -16.19 22.60 13.52
C ARG A 169 -16.21 23.32 12.17
N ASP A 170 -15.12 24.01 11.86
CA ASP A 170 -15.00 24.87 10.68
C ASP A 170 -14.40 24.16 9.46
N ALA A 171 -13.85 22.94 9.64
CA ALA A 171 -13.21 22.20 8.56
C ALA A 171 -14.23 21.56 7.60
N ASP A 172 -14.10 21.89 6.32
CA ASP A 172 -14.81 21.21 5.23
C ASP A 172 -13.84 20.97 4.06
N LEU A 173 -13.38 19.73 3.93
CA LEU A 173 -12.42 19.32 2.91
C LEU A 173 -13.11 18.67 1.71
N THR A 174 -14.44 18.74 1.60
CA THR A 174 -15.21 18.06 0.53
C THR A 174 -14.62 18.35 -0.86
N GLU A 175 -14.37 19.62 -1.14
CA GLU A 175 -13.85 20.07 -2.44
C GLU A 175 -12.41 19.61 -2.67
N SER A 176 -11.53 19.79 -1.67
CA SER A 176 -10.11 19.40 -1.77
C SER A 176 -9.93 17.89 -1.83
N ALA A 177 -10.73 17.11 -1.09
CA ALA A 177 -10.69 15.65 -1.08
C ALA A 177 -10.98 15.10 -2.49
N SER A 178 -11.92 15.70 -3.22
CA SER A 178 -12.26 15.29 -4.59
C SER A 178 -11.12 15.48 -5.61
N ARG A 179 -10.09 16.26 -5.24
CA ARG A 179 -8.92 16.55 -6.08
C ARG A 179 -7.66 15.78 -5.68
N LEU A 180 -7.71 14.99 -4.61
CA LEU A 180 -6.56 14.20 -4.19
C LEU A 180 -6.20 13.18 -5.28
N THR A 181 -4.91 13.04 -5.54
CA THR A 181 -4.37 12.13 -6.57
C THR A 181 -3.53 11.00 -5.98
N GLN A 182 -3.17 11.12 -4.70
CA GLN A 182 -2.40 10.13 -3.98
C GLN A 182 -3.25 8.86 -3.79
N PRO A 183 -2.67 7.66 -3.97
CA PRO A 183 -3.29 6.43 -3.54
C PRO A 183 -3.76 6.56 -2.09
N THR A 184 -5.02 6.20 -1.84
CA THR A 184 -5.66 6.43 -0.55
C THR A 184 -6.37 5.17 -0.07
N LEU A 185 -6.14 4.79 1.18
CA LEU A 185 -6.88 3.76 1.90
C LEU A 185 -7.69 4.42 3.01
N CYS A 186 -9.01 4.29 2.96
CA CYS A 186 -9.93 4.70 4.01
C CYS A 186 -10.33 3.47 4.85
N LEU A 187 -10.10 3.55 6.16
CA LEU A 187 -10.39 2.50 7.14
C LEU A 187 -11.36 3.02 8.19
N VAL A 188 -12.25 2.16 8.68
CA VAL A 188 -13.18 2.51 9.76
C VAL A 188 -13.51 1.29 10.61
N GLY A 189 -13.65 1.48 11.92
CA GLY A 189 -14.24 0.48 12.80
C GLY A 189 -15.74 0.31 12.53
N ASP A 190 -16.23 -0.92 12.48
CA ASP A 190 -17.65 -1.21 12.23
C ASP A 190 -18.61 -0.64 13.30
N GLN A 191 -18.09 -0.32 14.47
CA GLN A 191 -18.80 0.26 15.61
C GLN A 191 -18.36 1.71 15.90
N ASP A 192 -17.70 2.40 14.98
CA ASP A 192 -17.29 3.79 15.17
C ASP A 192 -18.52 4.71 15.42
N GLY A 193 -18.60 5.27 16.63
CA GLY A 193 -19.66 6.19 17.04
C GLY A 193 -19.33 7.67 16.83
N ALA A 194 -18.09 8.02 16.47
CA ALA A 194 -17.66 9.39 16.21
C ALA A 194 -17.65 9.73 14.71
N THR A 195 -17.15 8.82 13.88
CA THR A 195 -17.19 8.91 12.41
C THR A 195 -17.78 7.62 11.82
N PRO A 196 -19.11 7.47 11.83
CA PRO A 196 -19.75 6.21 11.43
C PRO A 196 -19.33 5.71 10.04
N PRO A 197 -19.37 4.39 9.77
CA PRO A 197 -18.88 3.82 8.51
C PRO A 197 -19.40 4.49 7.24
N GLU A 198 -20.67 4.90 7.20
CA GLU A 198 -21.25 5.60 6.05
C GLU A 198 -20.59 6.97 5.80
N LEU A 199 -20.19 7.67 6.86
CA LEU A 199 -19.48 8.94 6.74
C LEU A 199 -18.05 8.72 6.19
N VAL A 200 -17.33 7.72 6.68
CA VAL A 200 -15.99 7.40 6.14
C VAL A 200 -16.09 6.92 4.69
N LYS A 201 -17.10 6.12 4.36
CA LYS A 201 -17.40 5.68 2.99
C LYS A 201 -17.73 6.85 2.06
N SER A 202 -18.45 7.87 2.55
CA SER A 202 -18.70 9.09 1.77
C SER A 202 -17.40 9.83 1.43
N THR A 203 -16.43 9.84 2.35
CA THR A 203 -15.09 10.40 2.13
C THR A 203 -14.30 9.61 1.10
N ALA A 204 -14.29 8.28 1.22
CA ALA A 204 -13.67 7.42 0.21
C ALA A 204 -14.27 7.64 -1.18
N SER A 205 -15.60 7.78 -1.27
CA SER A 205 -16.30 7.99 -2.53
C SER A 205 -15.95 9.31 -3.24
N LEU A 206 -15.47 10.31 -2.49
CA LEU A 206 -14.97 11.56 -3.08
C LEU A 206 -13.56 11.41 -3.67
N ILE A 207 -12.71 10.56 -3.09
CA ILE A 207 -11.30 10.47 -3.44
C ILE A 207 -11.11 9.47 -4.60
N PRO A 208 -10.65 9.94 -5.78
CA PRO A 208 -10.48 9.07 -6.95
C PRO A 208 -9.55 7.88 -6.68
N GLY A 209 -10.05 6.67 -6.95
CA GLY A 209 -9.26 5.44 -6.82
C GLY A 209 -8.96 5.02 -5.38
N SER A 210 -9.63 5.60 -4.38
CA SER A 210 -9.45 5.18 -3.00
C SER A 210 -10.00 3.76 -2.74
N ARG A 211 -9.42 3.06 -1.77
CA ARG A 211 -9.94 1.82 -1.20
C ARG A 211 -10.71 2.15 0.08
N PHE A 212 -11.85 1.48 0.31
CA PHE A 212 -12.61 1.57 1.56
C PHE A 212 -12.73 0.20 2.19
N GLU A 213 -12.35 0.08 3.46
CA GLU A 213 -12.36 -1.17 4.21
C GLU A 213 -12.83 -0.96 5.65
N MET A 214 -13.58 -1.92 6.17
CA MET A 214 -14.03 -1.90 7.56
C MET A 214 -13.19 -2.86 8.41
N ILE A 215 -13.01 -2.50 9.68
CA ILE A 215 -12.36 -3.33 10.70
C ILE A 215 -13.44 -3.80 11.67
N GLU A 216 -13.70 -5.11 11.66
CA GLU A 216 -14.72 -5.74 12.50
C GLU A 216 -14.35 -5.69 13.98
N GLY A 217 -15.33 -5.42 14.84
CA GLY A 217 -15.14 -5.40 16.28
C GLY A 217 -14.27 -4.24 16.76
N ALA A 218 -14.30 -3.10 16.07
CA ALA A 218 -13.60 -1.88 16.43
C ALA A 218 -14.55 -0.68 16.44
N GLY A 219 -14.40 0.20 17.43
CA GLY A 219 -14.95 1.54 17.42
C GLY A 219 -14.04 2.51 16.67
N HIS A 220 -13.98 3.75 17.14
CA HIS A 220 -13.21 4.84 16.53
C HIS A 220 -11.68 4.69 16.63
N LEU A 221 -11.17 3.76 17.44
CA LEU A 221 -9.74 3.58 17.69
C LEU A 221 -9.27 2.17 17.29
N PRO A 222 -9.38 1.75 16.01
CA PRO A 222 -8.97 0.41 15.59
C PRO A 222 -7.48 0.14 15.79
N CYS A 223 -6.63 1.18 15.83
CA CYS A 223 -5.22 1.05 16.16
C CYS A 223 -4.96 0.59 17.60
N VAL A 224 -5.96 0.67 18.47
CA VAL A 224 -5.94 0.17 19.85
C VAL A 224 -6.72 -1.13 19.96
N GLU A 225 -7.91 -1.18 19.37
CA GLU A 225 -8.84 -2.31 19.59
C GLU A 225 -8.46 -3.54 18.76
N GLN A 226 -8.05 -3.31 17.51
CA GLN A 226 -7.77 -4.33 16.48
C GLN A 226 -6.46 -4.03 15.72
N PRO A 227 -5.33 -3.84 16.41
CA PRO A 227 -4.08 -3.37 15.78
C PRO A 227 -3.53 -4.36 14.75
N ALA A 228 -3.76 -5.67 14.92
CA ALA A 228 -3.35 -6.70 13.97
C ALA A 228 -4.09 -6.58 12.63
N ALA A 229 -5.42 -6.44 12.68
CA ALA A 229 -6.24 -6.25 11.48
C ALA A 229 -5.89 -4.95 10.76
N LEU A 230 -5.68 -3.86 11.52
CA LEU A 230 -5.22 -2.60 10.95
C LEU A 230 -3.84 -2.72 10.28
N ALA A 231 -2.88 -3.37 10.94
CA ALA A 231 -1.53 -3.57 10.41
C ALA A 231 -1.53 -4.39 9.11
N GLU A 232 -2.38 -5.41 9.02
CA GLU A 232 -2.55 -6.22 7.82
C GLU A 232 -3.02 -5.37 6.64
N ARG A 233 -4.08 -4.56 6.81
CA ARG A 233 -4.61 -3.73 5.72
C ARG A 233 -3.66 -2.62 5.29
N ILE A 234 -2.97 -1.99 6.25
CA ILE A 234 -1.91 -1.02 5.95
C ILE A 234 -0.78 -1.69 5.15
N THR A 235 -0.33 -2.88 5.58
CA THR A 235 0.73 -3.60 4.89
C THR A 235 0.31 -3.97 3.49
N ASP A 236 -0.86 -4.60 3.32
CA ASP A 236 -1.40 -4.98 2.01
C ASP A 236 -1.48 -3.78 1.07
N PHE A 237 -2.05 -2.66 1.53
CA PHE A 237 -2.18 -1.45 0.74
C PHE A 237 -0.83 -0.87 0.29
N LEU A 238 0.16 -0.82 1.17
CA LEU A 238 1.46 -0.24 0.83
C LEU A 238 2.34 -1.20 0.02
N THR A 239 2.18 -2.52 0.19
CA THR A 239 2.91 -3.51 -0.62
C THR A 239 2.26 -3.78 -1.97
N SER A 240 0.93 -3.66 -2.09
CA SER A 240 0.20 -3.78 -3.37
C SER A 240 0.41 -2.60 -4.31
N GLN A 241 0.85 -1.45 -3.78
CA GLN A 241 1.25 -0.28 -4.54
C GLN A 241 2.71 -0.30 -5.01
N THR A 242 3.52 -1.19 -4.44
CA THR A 242 4.83 -1.48 -5.01
C THR A 242 4.55 -2.41 -6.20
N PRO A 243 5.02 -2.12 -7.43
CA PRO A 243 4.89 -3.09 -8.52
C PRO A 243 5.43 -4.43 -8.00
N PRO A 244 4.72 -5.56 -8.23
CA PRO A 244 5.13 -6.87 -7.72
C PRO A 244 6.62 -7.01 -7.96
N ASP A 245 7.36 -7.51 -6.96
CA ASP A 245 8.79 -7.70 -7.05
C ASP A 245 9.09 -8.31 -8.42
N ARG A 246 9.68 -7.49 -9.30
CA ARG A 246 9.86 -7.86 -10.71
C ARG A 246 10.74 -9.08 -10.79
N PHE A 247 11.60 -9.27 -9.79
CA PHE A 247 12.42 -10.44 -9.66
C PHE A 247 11.57 -11.67 -9.32
N GLU A 248 10.70 -11.60 -8.31
CA GLU A 248 9.81 -12.71 -7.94
C GLU A 248 8.81 -13.06 -9.06
N GLN A 249 8.15 -12.05 -9.65
CA GLN A 249 7.28 -12.23 -10.81
C GLN A 249 8.06 -12.82 -11.98
N GLY A 250 9.27 -12.30 -12.23
CA GLY A 250 10.17 -12.80 -13.25
C GLY A 250 10.54 -14.26 -13.03
N MET A 251 10.87 -14.65 -11.80
CA MET A 251 11.18 -16.04 -11.46
C MET A 251 9.98 -16.96 -11.69
N LYS A 252 8.76 -16.53 -11.31
CA LYS A 252 7.54 -17.30 -11.56
C LYS A 252 7.30 -17.52 -13.05
N VAL A 253 7.42 -16.46 -13.86
CA VAL A 253 7.22 -16.54 -15.32
C VAL A 253 8.33 -17.37 -15.97
N ARG A 254 9.60 -17.11 -15.65
CA ARG A 254 10.78 -17.83 -16.15
C ARG A 254 10.65 -19.33 -15.88
N ARG A 255 10.27 -19.73 -14.66
CA ARG A 255 10.02 -21.13 -14.30
C ARG A 255 8.87 -21.74 -15.08
N SER A 256 7.79 -20.99 -15.30
CA SER A 256 6.64 -21.46 -16.07
C SER A 256 6.90 -21.60 -17.58
N VAL A 257 8.02 -21.08 -18.09
CA VAL A 257 8.44 -21.17 -19.50
C VAL A 257 9.58 -22.17 -19.65
N LEU A 258 10.70 -21.97 -18.94
CA LEU A 258 11.89 -22.80 -19.08
C LEU A 258 11.85 -24.09 -18.24
N GLY A 259 10.95 -24.15 -17.25
CA GLY A 259 10.79 -25.27 -16.32
C GLY A 259 11.70 -25.16 -15.08
N ASN A 260 11.20 -25.63 -13.93
CA ASN A 260 11.89 -25.52 -12.64
C ASN A 260 13.31 -26.07 -12.67
N ALA A 261 13.51 -27.30 -13.15
CA ALA A 261 14.83 -27.94 -13.17
C ALA A 261 15.89 -27.17 -13.98
N HIS A 262 15.48 -26.47 -15.05
CA HIS A 262 16.40 -25.62 -15.80
C HIS A 262 16.79 -24.39 -14.98
N VAL A 263 15.79 -23.70 -14.42
CA VAL A 263 16.00 -22.49 -13.62
C VAL A 263 16.82 -22.79 -12.36
N ASP A 264 16.58 -23.91 -11.67
CA ASP A 264 17.34 -24.31 -10.49
C ASP A 264 18.82 -24.57 -10.82
N ARG A 265 19.12 -25.21 -11.96
CA ARG A 265 20.50 -25.37 -12.44
C ARG A 265 21.17 -24.06 -12.85
N ALA A 266 20.40 -23.08 -13.32
CA ALA A 266 20.93 -21.76 -13.64
C ALA A 266 21.25 -20.99 -12.36
N GLU A 267 20.34 -20.97 -11.40
CA GLU A 267 20.55 -20.31 -10.10
C GLU A 267 21.70 -20.94 -9.30
N ALA A 268 21.85 -22.27 -9.31
CA ALA A 268 22.95 -22.95 -8.62
C ALA A 268 24.33 -22.66 -9.22
N ARG A 269 24.40 -22.20 -10.48
CA ARG A 269 25.64 -21.82 -11.17
C ARG A 269 25.91 -20.31 -11.10
N LYS A 270 24.98 -19.53 -10.55
CA LYS A 270 25.11 -18.08 -10.40
C LYS A 270 26.26 -17.76 -9.46
N THR A 271 27.05 -16.77 -9.84
CA THR A 271 28.18 -16.25 -9.06
C THR A 271 27.97 -14.77 -8.77
N ALA A 272 28.78 -14.20 -7.88
CA ALA A 272 28.74 -12.76 -7.62
C ALA A 272 29.04 -11.90 -8.87
N PHE A 273 29.74 -12.47 -9.87
CA PHE A 273 30.09 -11.76 -11.09
C PHE A 273 28.89 -11.56 -12.03
N ASP A 274 28.05 -12.57 -12.19
CA ASP A 274 26.91 -12.55 -13.12
C ASP A 274 25.57 -12.33 -12.42
N GLU A 275 25.51 -12.30 -11.09
CA GLU A 275 24.30 -12.03 -10.32
C GLU A 275 23.57 -10.73 -10.73
N PRO A 276 24.23 -9.56 -10.89
CA PRO A 276 23.52 -8.35 -11.33
C PRO A 276 22.88 -8.52 -12.71
N PHE A 277 23.54 -9.26 -13.61
CA PHE A 277 23.01 -9.56 -14.94
C PHE A 277 21.83 -10.53 -14.87
N GLN A 278 21.91 -11.59 -14.06
CA GLN A 278 20.80 -12.53 -13.82
C GLN A 278 19.57 -11.82 -13.23
N THR A 279 19.78 -10.88 -12.31
CA THR A 279 18.71 -10.04 -11.77
C THR A 279 18.09 -9.17 -12.86
N PHE A 280 18.91 -8.44 -13.62
CA PHE A 280 18.44 -7.59 -14.72
C PHE A 280 17.60 -8.36 -15.76
N ILE A 281 18.05 -9.54 -16.21
CA ILE A 281 17.28 -10.32 -17.19
C ILE A 281 16.01 -10.93 -16.56
N THR A 282 16.06 -11.29 -15.27
CA THR A 282 14.90 -11.83 -14.55
C THR A 282 13.80 -10.78 -14.45
N GLU A 283 14.13 -9.57 -14.03
CA GLU A 283 13.18 -8.47 -13.95
C GLU A 283 12.74 -7.95 -15.33
N GLY A 284 13.71 -7.76 -16.23
CA GLY A 284 13.50 -7.18 -17.55
C GLY A 284 12.74 -8.10 -18.48
N ALA A 285 13.27 -9.29 -18.78
CA ALA A 285 12.63 -10.19 -19.73
C ALA A 285 11.39 -10.84 -19.12
N TRP A 286 11.53 -11.43 -17.94
CA TRP A 286 10.49 -12.29 -17.37
C TRP A 286 9.48 -11.52 -16.50
N GLY A 287 9.97 -10.60 -15.67
CA GLY A 287 9.15 -9.77 -14.80
C GLY A 287 8.36 -8.70 -15.56
N SER A 288 8.86 -8.25 -16.72
CA SER A 288 8.22 -7.19 -17.50
C SER A 288 7.67 -7.63 -18.86
N VAL A 289 8.50 -8.12 -19.80
CA VAL A 289 8.04 -8.32 -21.19
C VAL A 289 7.16 -9.56 -21.30
N TRP A 290 7.61 -10.70 -20.77
CA TRP A 290 6.90 -11.98 -20.84
C TRP A 290 5.65 -12.04 -19.95
N SER A 291 5.56 -11.19 -18.92
CA SER A 291 4.44 -11.14 -18.00
C SER A 291 3.24 -10.32 -18.50
N ARG A 292 3.40 -9.53 -19.57
CA ARG A 292 2.34 -8.67 -20.12
C ARG A 292 1.24 -9.47 -20.83
N PRO A 293 -0.05 -9.11 -20.64
CA PRO A 293 -1.19 -9.87 -21.15
C PRO A 293 -1.41 -9.77 -22.67
N GLY A 294 -0.73 -8.84 -23.36
CA GLY A 294 -1.00 -8.54 -24.78
C GLY A 294 -0.65 -9.65 -25.78
N LEU A 295 0.16 -10.64 -25.39
CA LEU A 295 0.45 -11.82 -26.20
C LEU A 295 0.37 -13.07 -25.33
N SER A 296 -0.19 -14.13 -25.88
CA SER A 296 -0.22 -15.42 -25.21
C SER A 296 1.20 -15.97 -25.02
N LYS A 297 1.39 -16.84 -24.04
CA LYS A 297 2.68 -17.50 -23.79
C LYS A 297 3.15 -18.29 -25.02
N ARG A 298 2.22 -18.92 -25.74
CA ARG A 298 2.46 -19.61 -27.03
C ARG A 298 3.05 -18.64 -28.05
N ASP A 299 2.40 -17.51 -28.29
CA ASP A 299 2.80 -16.58 -29.35
C ASP A 299 4.16 -15.94 -29.04
N ARG A 300 4.41 -15.59 -27.77
CA ARG A 300 5.72 -15.11 -27.33
C ARG A 300 6.83 -16.15 -27.56
N SER A 301 6.52 -17.42 -27.34
CA SER A 301 7.45 -18.53 -27.58
C SER A 301 7.83 -18.61 -29.06
N LEU A 302 6.85 -18.60 -29.96
CA LEU A 302 7.09 -18.65 -31.41
C LEU A 302 7.88 -17.43 -31.91
N LEU A 303 7.55 -16.23 -31.43
CA LEU A 303 8.31 -15.01 -31.76
C LEU A 303 9.75 -15.09 -31.27
N THR A 304 9.98 -15.61 -30.06
CA THR A 304 11.33 -15.77 -29.50
C THR A 304 12.14 -16.78 -30.32
N ILE A 305 11.54 -17.93 -30.67
CA ILE A 305 12.15 -18.93 -31.56
C ILE A 305 12.51 -18.30 -32.91
N ALA A 306 11.60 -17.53 -33.51
CA ALA A 306 11.84 -16.85 -34.78
C ALA A 306 13.04 -15.90 -34.70
N LEU A 307 13.12 -15.09 -33.63
CA LEU A 307 14.22 -14.16 -33.40
C LEU A 307 15.54 -14.87 -33.17
N MET A 308 15.59 -15.92 -32.34
CA MET A 308 16.83 -16.65 -32.06
C MET A 308 17.36 -17.36 -33.31
N ALA A 309 16.47 -17.94 -34.12
CA ALA A 309 16.85 -18.55 -35.38
C ALA A 309 17.32 -17.53 -36.42
N ALA A 310 16.62 -16.40 -36.58
CA ALA A 310 17.00 -15.35 -37.53
C ALA A 310 18.32 -14.66 -37.16
N LEU A 311 18.66 -14.58 -35.87
CA LEU A 311 19.90 -13.99 -35.38
C LEU A 311 21.06 -15.01 -35.26
N GLY A 312 20.81 -16.30 -35.50
CA GLY A 312 21.83 -17.35 -35.42
C GLY A 312 22.25 -17.72 -33.98
N HIS A 313 21.41 -17.46 -32.97
CA HIS A 313 21.68 -17.81 -31.58
C HIS A 313 21.30 -19.27 -31.29
N GLU A 314 22.16 -20.21 -31.69
CA GLU A 314 21.87 -21.66 -31.70
C GLU A 314 21.51 -22.23 -30.31
N GLU A 315 22.25 -21.86 -29.25
CA GLU A 315 22.01 -22.38 -27.89
C GLU A 315 20.68 -21.90 -27.31
N GLU A 316 20.38 -20.61 -27.46
CA GLU A 316 19.12 -19.99 -27.05
C GLU A 316 17.94 -20.57 -27.84
N LEU A 317 18.12 -20.77 -29.15
CA LEU A 317 17.12 -21.42 -30.00
C LEU A 317 16.80 -22.84 -29.48
N ALA A 318 17.83 -23.65 -29.22
CA ALA A 318 17.64 -25.00 -28.71
C ALA A 318 16.91 -25.00 -27.35
N MET A 319 17.25 -24.07 -26.46
CA MET A 319 16.56 -23.89 -25.18
C MET A 319 15.07 -23.55 -25.37
N HIS A 320 14.76 -22.58 -26.24
CA HIS A 320 13.39 -22.13 -26.47
C HIS A 320 12.53 -23.18 -27.19
N ILE A 321 13.13 -23.99 -28.08
CA ILE A 321 12.44 -25.16 -28.66
C ILE A 321 12.12 -26.20 -27.59
N ARG A 322 13.03 -26.48 -26.64
CA ARG A 322 12.72 -27.38 -25.50
C ARG A 322 11.60 -26.83 -24.61
N ALA A 323 11.57 -25.50 -24.43
CA ALA A 323 10.57 -24.81 -23.61
C ALA A 323 9.15 -24.88 -24.20
N THR A 324 8.97 -25.23 -25.48
CA THR A 324 7.64 -25.21 -26.10
C THR A 324 6.62 -26.08 -25.38
N ARG A 325 7.07 -27.20 -24.78
CA ARG A 325 6.27 -28.10 -23.92
C ARG A 325 5.55 -27.40 -22.77
N ASN A 326 6.08 -26.26 -22.28
CA ASN A 326 5.53 -25.47 -21.19
C ASN A 326 4.74 -24.24 -21.69
N THR A 327 4.95 -23.84 -22.95
CA THR A 327 4.35 -22.62 -23.52
C THR A 327 3.08 -22.87 -24.31
N GLY A 328 2.84 -24.12 -24.74
CA GLY A 328 1.71 -24.51 -25.57
C GLY A 328 1.94 -24.41 -27.07
N ALA A 329 3.14 -23.97 -27.51
CA ALA A 329 3.52 -24.01 -28.92
C ALA A 329 3.75 -25.46 -29.41
N SER A 330 3.15 -25.83 -30.54
CA SER A 330 3.25 -27.18 -31.10
C SER A 330 4.48 -27.35 -32.00
N LYS A 331 4.89 -28.62 -32.22
CA LYS A 331 5.95 -28.98 -33.18
C LYS A 331 5.66 -28.46 -34.60
N ALA A 332 4.39 -28.52 -35.02
CA ALA A 332 3.95 -28.01 -36.32
C ALA A 332 4.07 -26.47 -36.40
N GLU A 333 3.71 -25.74 -35.34
CA GLU A 333 3.85 -24.28 -35.31
C GLU A 333 5.30 -23.82 -35.33
N VAL A 334 6.19 -24.57 -34.65
CA VAL A 334 7.64 -24.33 -34.75
C VAL A 334 8.10 -24.57 -36.18
N GLN A 335 7.68 -25.65 -36.83
CA GLN A 335 8.00 -25.92 -38.24
C GLN A 335 7.55 -24.77 -39.17
N GLU A 336 6.30 -24.32 -39.07
CA GLU A 336 5.79 -23.20 -39.86
C GLU A 336 6.57 -21.90 -39.59
N THR A 337 6.94 -21.65 -38.34
CA THR A 337 7.78 -20.51 -37.96
C THR A 337 9.14 -20.57 -38.67
N LEU A 338 9.79 -21.73 -38.68
CA LEU A 338 11.09 -21.89 -39.34
C LEU A 338 10.98 -21.76 -40.87
N LEU A 339 9.89 -22.24 -41.48
CA LEU A 339 9.62 -22.01 -42.90
C LEU A 339 9.50 -20.52 -43.23
N HIS A 340 8.84 -19.74 -42.37
CA HIS A 340 8.72 -18.29 -42.53
C HIS A 340 10.08 -17.58 -42.48
N ILE A 341 10.99 -18.04 -41.62
CA ILE A 341 12.36 -17.52 -41.50
C ILE A 341 13.14 -17.72 -42.79
N ALA A 342 12.95 -18.84 -43.50
CA ALA A 342 13.63 -19.08 -44.77
C ALA A 342 13.39 -17.97 -45.81
N VAL A 343 12.18 -17.39 -45.78
CA VAL A 343 11.77 -16.32 -46.70
C VAL A 343 12.31 -14.95 -46.27
N TYR A 344 12.21 -14.62 -44.99
CA TYR A 344 12.47 -13.23 -44.53
C TYR A 344 13.82 -13.00 -43.87
N ALA A 345 14.44 -14.04 -43.31
CA ALA A 345 15.80 -13.98 -42.75
C ALA A 345 16.81 -14.77 -43.59
N GLY A 346 16.34 -15.70 -44.42
CA GLY A 346 17.14 -16.44 -45.39
C GLY A 346 17.24 -17.93 -45.12
N VAL A 347 17.31 -18.70 -46.20
CA VAL A 347 17.41 -20.18 -46.17
C VAL A 347 18.56 -20.70 -45.31
N PRO A 348 19.78 -20.10 -45.27
CA PRO A 348 20.86 -20.61 -44.41
C PRO A 348 20.52 -20.63 -42.92
N PHE A 349 19.91 -19.56 -42.39
CA PHE A 349 19.47 -19.50 -40.99
C PHE A 349 18.38 -20.53 -40.70
N SER A 350 17.43 -20.69 -41.62
CA SER A 350 16.40 -21.72 -41.51
C SER A 350 16.98 -23.14 -41.52
N ASN A 351 17.98 -23.44 -42.37
CA ASN A 351 18.63 -24.76 -42.41
C ASN A 351 19.28 -25.12 -41.06
N ILE A 352 19.97 -24.16 -40.44
CA ILE A 352 20.57 -24.32 -39.11
C ILE A 352 19.46 -24.54 -38.07
N ALA A 353 18.41 -23.72 -38.10
CA ALA A 353 17.30 -23.84 -37.16
C ALA A 353 16.56 -25.18 -37.26
N PHE A 354 16.35 -25.70 -38.48
CA PHE A 354 15.74 -27.01 -38.70
C PHE A 354 16.63 -28.15 -38.18
N ARG A 355 17.95 -28.05 -38.35
CA ARG A 355 18.89 -29.02 -37.77
C ARG A 355 18.76 -29.06 -36.26
N ILE A 356 18.82 -27.89 -35.60
CA ILE A 356 18.67 -27.77 -34.14
C ILE A 356 17.32 -28.29 -33.66
N ALA A 357 16.23 -27.94 -34.35
CA ALA A 357 14.90 -28.42 -34.00
C ALA A 357 14.81 -29.96 -34.06
N LYS A 358 15.37 -30.59 -35.09
CA LYS A 358 15.40 -32.06 -35.22
C LYS A 358 16.18 -32.70 -34.08
N GLU A 359 17.36 -32.19 -33.76
CA GLU A 359 18.19 -32.67 -32.65
C GLU A 359 17.42 -32.58 -31.33
N VAL A 360 16.87 -31.41 -31.01
CA VAL A 360 16.10 -31.18 -29.78
C VAL A 360 14.86 -32.07 -29.68
N TYR A 361 14.07 -32.21 -30.74
CA TYR A 361 12.89 -33.08 -30.69
C TYR A 361 13.26 -34.55 -30.56
N SER A 362 14.35 -34.99 -31.18
CA SER A 362 14.86 -36.36 -31.02
C SER A 362 15.27 -36.63 -29.57
N GLU A 363 16.00 -35.72 -28.92
CA GLU A 363 16.35 -35.81 -27.49
C GLU A 363 15.09 -35.94 -26.61
N LEU A 364 14.06 -35.12 -26.88
CA LEU A 364 12.82 -35.11 -26.11
C LEU A 364 11.96 -36.37 -26.33
N GLU A 365 12.07 -37.02 -27.49
CA GLU A 365 11.40 -38.28 -27.80
C GLU A 365 12.11 -39.47 -27.12
N HIS A 366 13.45 -39.50 -27.10
CA HIS A 366 14.23 -40.56 -26.42
C HIS A 366 14.11 -40.53 -24.89
N HIS A 367 13.91 -39.35 -24.29
CA HIS A 367 13.66 -39.23 -22.84
C HIS A 367 12.22 -39.55 -22.40
N LYS A 368 11.34 -39.99 -23.33
CA LYS A 368 9.97 -40.40 -23.04
C LYS A 368 9.74 -41.92 -23.06
N GLU A 369 10.74 -42.71 -23.46
CA GLU A 369 10.69 -44.17 -23.31
C GLU A 369 11.18 -44.56 -21.89
N PRO A 370 10.49 -45.51 -21.22
CA PRO A 370 10.66 -45.79 -19.79
C PRO A 370 12.02 -46.36 -19.39
#